data_AF-A0A4Y9JBA2-F1
#
_entry.id   AF-A0A4Y9JBA2-F1
#
_cell.length_a   1.000
_cell.length_b   1.000
_cell.length_c   1.000
_cell.angle_alpha   90.00
_cell.angle_beta   90.00
_cell.angle_gamma   90.00
#
_symmetry.space_group_name_H-M   'P 1'
#
loop_
_entity.id
_entity.type
_entity.pdbx_description
1 polymer ?
#
loop_
_entity_poly.entity_id
_entity_poly.type
_entity_poly.pdbx_seq_one_letter_code
_entity_poly.pdbx_strand_id
1 'polypeptide(L)' 'MLITEEMAERVRVKRAIDRITAKALSEKLGITHVTLAKVEQGDYDAPRRIYQSVMDWLDEK' A
#
# COMPACT_ATOMS: atom_id res chain seq x y z
N MET A 1 5.35 11.99 -2.48
CA MET A 1 3.91 12.01 -2.83
C MET A 1 3.18 11.44 -1.63
N LEU A 2 2.20 12.17 -1.12
CA LEU A 2 1.57 11.83 0.16
C LEU A 2 0.55 10.70 -0.01
N ILE A 3 0.74 9.62 0.73
CA ILE A 3 -0.29 8.61 0.95
C ILE A 3 -1.16 9.10 2.10
N THR A 4 -2.40 9.45 1.80
CA THR A 4 -3.36 9.95 2.79
C THR A 4 -3.94 8.81 3.62
N GLU A 5 -4.57 9.13 4.75
CA GLU A 5 -5.27 8.15 5.58
C GLU A 5 -6.37 7.40 4.82
N GLU A 6 -7.10 8.09 3.94
CA GLU A 6 -8.13 7.48 3.09
C GLU A 6 -7.54 6.44 2.13
N MET A 7 -6.40 6.76 1.52
CA MET A 7 -5.69 5.80 0.66
C MET A 7 -5.20 4.59 1.46
N ALA A 8 -4.66 4.84 2.66
CA ALA A 8 -4.20 3.80 3.56
C ALA A 8 -5.35 2.87 4.02
N GLU A 9 -6.54 3.42 4.24
CA GLU A 9 -7.76 2.64 4.50
C GLU A 9 -8.11 1.74 3.30
N ARG A 10 -8.14 2.30 2.08
CA ARG A 10 -8.39 1.52 0.86
C ARG A 10 -7.39 0.37 0.70
N VAL A 11 -6.12 0.58 1.02
CA VAL A 11 -5.08 -0.47 0.98
C VAL A 11 -5.41 -1.59 1.96
N ARG A 12 -5.77 -1.25 3.21
CA ARG A 12 -6.13 -2.23 4.25
C ARG A 12 -7.38 -3.03 3.86
N VAL A 13 -8.40 -2.36 3.33
CA VAL A 13 -9.66 -2.99 2.89
C VAL A 13 -9.40 -3.94 1.73
N LYS A 14 -8.70 -3.48 0.68
CA LYS A 14 -8.40 -4.32 -0.48
C LYS A 14 -7.56 -5.54 -0.09
N ARG A 15 -6.55 -5.36 0.77
CA ARG A 15 -5.74 -6.49 1.28
C ARG A 15 -6.61 -7.51 2.03
N ALA A 16 -7.55 -7.05 2.85
CA ALA A 16 -8.45 -7.91 3.59
C ALA A 16 -9.39 -8.68 2.66
N ILE A 17 -9.92 -8.03 1.62
CA ILE A 17 -10.75 -8.66 0.58
C ILE A 17 -9.95 -9.74 -0.17
N ASP A 18 -8.72 -9.42 -0.58
CA ASP A 18 -7.82 -10.32 -1.31
C ASP A 18 -7.26 -11.45 -0.43
N ARG A 19 -7.45 -11.37 0.89
CA ARG A 19 -6.95 -12.33 1.90
C ARG A 19 -5.44 -12.58 1.82
N ILE A 20 -4.66 -11.59 1.41
CA ILE A 20 -3.19 -11.67 1.37
C ILE A 20 -2.56 -11.12 2.64
N THR A 21 -1.42 -11.70 3.02
CA THR A 21 -0.64 -11.22 4.18
C THR A 21 0.08 -9.92 3.85
N ALA A 22 0.43 -9.14 4.88
CA ALA A 22 1.25 -7.94 4.69
C ALA A 22 2.61 -8.26 4.03
N LYS A 23 3.20 -9.42 4.35
CA LYS A 23 4.41 -9.90 3.67
C LYS A 23 4.18 -10.08 2.16
N ALA A 24 3.13 -10.81 1.77
CA ALA A 24 2.81 -11.04 0.36
C ALA A 24 2.51 -9.73 -0.40
N LEU A 25 1.79 -8.79 0.23
CA LEU A 25 1.55 -7.48 -0.37
C LEU A 25 2.85 -6.68 -0.53
N SER A 26 3.74 -6.71 0.46
CA SER A 26 5.02 -6.00 0.39
C SER A 26 5.91 -6.55 -0.74
N GLU A 27 5.90 -7.87 -0.96
CA GLU A 27 6.59 -8.52 -2.07
C GLU A 27 5.95 -8.12 -3.43
N LYS A 28 4.61 -8.12 -3.52
CA LYS A 28 3.88 -7.71 -4.74
C LYS A 28 4.19 -6.27 -5.14
N LEU A 29 4.27 -5.36 -4.18
CA LEU A 29 4.60 -3.93 -4.40
C LEU A 29 6.11 -3.68 -4.54
N GLY A 30 6.96 -4.69 -4.32
CA GLY A 30 8.41 -4.54 -4.31
C GLY A 30 8.89 -3.52 -3.26
N ILE A 31 8.33 -3.59 -2.05
CA ILE A 31 8.69 -2.74 -0.91
C ILE A 31 8.99 -3.59 0.32
N THR A 32 9.63 -2.99 1.33
CA THR A 32 9.85 -3.69 2.60
C THR A 32 8.57 -3.73 3.42
N HIS A 33 8.47 -4.71 4.34
CA HIS A 33 7.36 -4.80 5.27
C HIS A 33 7.21 -3.54 6.15
N VAL A 34 8.33 -2.90 6.53
CA VAL A 34 8.33 -1.65 7.29
C VAL A 34 7.76 -0.49 6.46
N THR A 35 8.08 -0.45 5.16
CA THR A 35 7.50 0.54 4.25
C THR A 35 6.01 0.32 4.08
N LEU A 36 5.56 -0.94 3.93
CA LEU A 36 4.14 -1.24 3.84
C LEU A 36 3.39 -0.80 5.10
N ALA A 37 3.96 -1.01 6.29
CA ALA A 37 3.34 -0.55 7.53
C ALA A 37 3.11 0.98 7.54
N LYS A 38 4.05 1.77 7.00
CA LYS A 38 3.88 3.22 6.83
C LYS A 38 2.78 3.56 5.82
N VAL A 39 2.71 2.81 4.71
CA VAL A 39 1.65 2.95 3.70
C VAL A 39 0.27 2.68 4.32
N GLU A 40 0.12 1.62 5.11
CA GLU A 40 -1.14 1.24 5.75
C GLU A 40 -1.50 2.12 6.95
N GLN A 41 -0.52 2.79 7.55
CA GLN A 41 -0.74 3.80 8.58
C GLN A 41 -1.30 5.11 7.97
N GLY A 42 -0.86 5.47 6.77
CA GLY A 42 -1.15 6.76 6.16
C GLY A 42 -0.19 7.85 6.62
N ASP A 43 -0.46 9.09 6.19
CA ASP A 43 0.40 10.27 6.37
C ASP A 43 1.88 10.01 6.04
N TYR A 44 2.09 9.25 4.96
CA TYR A 44 3.43 8.83 4.55
C TYR A 44 3.83 9.55 3.27
N ASP A 45 4.87 10.39 3.35
CA ASP A 45 5.50 10.96 2.16
C ASP A 45 6.33 9.89 1.44
N ALA A 46 5.68 9.20 0.51
CA ALA A 46 6.25 8.09 -0.22
C ALA A 46 7.04 8.60 -1.44
N PRO A 47 8.18 7.98 -1.77
CA PRO A 47 8.83 8.14 -3.06
C PRO A 47 7.87 7.82 -4.21
N ARG A 48 7.97 8.55 -5.32
CA ARG A 48 7.06 8.43 -6.48
C ARG A 48 6.86 6.98 -6.94
N ARG A 49 7.93 6.17 -6.96
CA ARG A 49 7.87 4.74 -7.33
C ARG A 49 6.89 3.96 -6.44
N ILE A 50 6.95 4.17 -5.13
CA ILE A 50 6.12 3.45 -4.16
C ILE A 50 4.68 3.94 -4.26
N TYR A 51 4.49 5.26 -4.33
CA TYR A 51 3.16 5.84 -4.51
C TYR A 51 2.46 5.28 -5.76
N GLN A 52 3.17 5.29 -6.90
CA GLN A 52 2.62 4.75 -8.15
C GLN A 52 2.30 3.26 -8.02
N SER A 53 3.20 2.45 -7.49
CA SER A 53 2.97 1.02 -7.32
C SER A 53 1.76 0.71 -6.42
N VAL A 54 1.57 1.49 -5.34
CA VAL A 54 0.40 1.35 -4.45
C VAL A 54 -0.89 1.73 -5.19
N MET A 55 -0.87 2.83 -5.95
CA MET A 55 -2.03 3.29 -6.71
C MET A 55 -2.41 2.34 -7.84
N ASP A 56 -1.44 1.90 -8.63
CA ASP A 56 -1.65 0.91 -9.68
C ASP A 56 -2.27 -0.35 -9.10
N TRP A 57 -1.73 -0.84 -7.97
CA TRP A 57 -2.31 -1.99 -7.29
C TRP A 57 -3.71 -1.72 -6.76
N LEU A 58 -4.03 -0.53 -6.26
CA LEU A 58 -5.39 -0.18 -5.83
C LEU A 58 -6.39 -0.16 -7.00
N ASP A 59 -5.96 0.26 -8.18
CA ASP A 59 -6.79 0.38 -9.38
C ASP A 59 -6.93 -0.95 -10.16
N GLU A 60 -6.13 -1.98 -9.85
CA GLU A 60 -6.35 -3.36 -10.35
C GLU A 60 -7.78 -3.84 -10.01
N LYS A 61 -8.52 -4.36 -11.01
CA LYS A 61 -9.89 -4.89 -10.81
C LYS A 61 -9.91 -6.31 -10.25
#